data_AF-A0A7Z0N7B4-F1
#
_entry.id   AF-A0A7Z0N7B4-F1
#
_cell.length_a   1.000
_cell.length_b   1.000
_cell.length_c   1.000
_cell.angle_alpha   90.00
_cell.angle_beta   90.00
_cell.angle_gamma   90.00
#
_symmetry.space_group_name_H-M   'P 1'
#
loop_
_entity.id
_entity.type
_entity.pdbx_description
1 polymer ?
#
loop_
_entity_poly.entity_id
_entity_poly.type
_entity_poly.pdbx_seq_one_letter_code
_entity_poly.pdbx_strand_id
1 'polypeptide(L)'
;MKLLVRPKPFSNESLESYMLRLSEENFFAYYQQFSRAIKDWLQLHDHEAAGAFPVELSRLNVYHAAQSSSRRIRALRLIESLTDNEQLPLLHLAVMHSNQSFCSRYQGVFYDGVHIPRALVRQHTVPVCPDCLNEAGYIRQEWHWIPYQACLDHGVRLVHECPKCGDPLSYIVNESLYSCTCGMDIRHSATSRAEGWQIEASRLVMGVLDEASYPLLGLHSISMRFTCLLWFQLYSHQGLNESGQVDTNTLKDAMEYFSHWPEIFNRELEARAANAENFLLQDFNRTRLQHVFGDIIRMSHLLVKDHTERDFILIHLEDFLVKLVNRHPKNRVPNLADLLLSVPEASVLLGTSHEQVYRLYQEGYLKLAFRLKGHEKLTGGVGAFHLREVIELRQSRVPMEGSVYNNYLSAW
;
A
#
# COMPACT_ATOMS: atom_id res chain seq x y z
N MET A 1 8.15 2.89 -38.50
CA MET A 1 8.62 1.66 -37.84
C MET A 1 7.61 0.58 -38.12
N LYS A 2 8.04 -0.63 -38.47
CA LYS A 2 7.16 -1.78 -38.63
C LYS A 2 7.73 -2.93 -37.80
N LEU A 3 6.90 -3.50 -36.92
CA LEU A 3 7.26 -4.66 -36.14
C LEU A 3 7.10 -5.90 -37.04
N LEU A 4 8.14 -6.75 -37.07
CA LEU A 4 8.16 -8.01 -37.80
C LEU A 4 7.36 -9.07 -37.04
N VAL A 5 7.51 -9.09 -35.72
CA VAL A 5 6.82 -10.01 -34.81
C VAL A 5 6.06 -9.21 -33.78
N ARG A 6 4.85 -9.67 -33.45
CA ARG A 6 3.91 -8.99 -32.55
C ARG A 6 3.42 -10.02 -31.53
N PRO A 7 4.21 -10.31 -30.48
CA PRO A 7 3.81 -11.24 -29.44
C PRO A 7 2.54 -10.75 -28.77
N LYS A 8 1.69 -11.71 -28.40
CA LYS A 8 0.53 -11.44 -27.56
C LYS A 8 0.98 -11.28 -26.10
N PRO A 9 0.50 -10.25 -25.40
CA PRO A 9 0.74 -10.10 -23.97
C PRO A 9 0.00 -11.17 -23.17
N PHE A 10 0.58 -11.59 -22.04
CA PHE A 10 -0.15 -12.41 -21.05
C PHE A 10 -0.84 -11.51 -20.01
N SER A 11 -1.93 -11.99 -19.39
CA SER A 11 -2.76 -11.17 -18.51
C SER A 11 -2.04 -10.69 -17.24
N ASN A 12 -1.19 -11.52 -16.67
CA ASN A 12 -0.38 -11.21 -15.49
C ASN A 12 1.10 -10.92 -15.84
N GLU A 13 1.42 -10.58 -17.08
CA GLU A 13 2.77 -10.18 -17.49
C GLU A 13 3.07 -8.75 -17.03
N SER A 14 4.33 -8.47 -16.66
CA SER A 14 4.76 -7.09 -16.43
C SER A 14 4.94 -6.33 -17.75
N LEU A 15 4.66 -5.03 -17.75
CA LEU A 15 4.88 -4.19 -18.93
C LEU A 15 6.33 -4.26 -19.43
N GLU A 16 7.30 -4.28 -18.51
CA GLU A 16 8.72 -4.43 -18.82
C GLU A 16 9.03 -5.76 -19.51
N SER A 17 8.46 -6.87 -19.02
CA SER A 17 8.63 -8.20 -19.64
C SER A 17 8.08 -8.22 -21.06
N TYR A 18 6.87 -7.69 -21.25
CA TYR A 18 6.26 -7.63 -22.57
C TYR A 18 7.12 -6.85 -23.56
N MET A 19 7.64 -5.70 -23.14
CA MET A 19 8.50 -4.86 -23.98
C MET A 19 9.86 -5.51 -24.27
N LEU A 20 10.40 -6.31 -23.35
CA LEU A 20 11.60 -7.11 -23.61
C LEU A 20 11.34 -8.20 -24.64
N ARG A 21 10.27 -8.98 -24.51
CA ARG A 21 9.88 -9.99 -25.51
C ARG A 21 9.66 -9.36 -26.87
N LEU A 22 8.94 -8.24 -26.92
CA LEU A 22 8.71 -7.51 -28.16
C LEU A 22 10.03 -7.03 -28.79
N SER A 23 10.98 -6.56 -27.98
CA SER A 23 12.32 -6.16 -28.42
C SER A 23 13.10 -7.35 -29.00
N GLU A 24 13.19 -8.46 -28.25
CA GLU A 24 13.92 -9.66 -28.62
C GLU A 24 13.36 -10.33 -29.89
N GLU A 25 12.03 -10.49 -29.97
CA GLU A 25 11.35 -11.08 -31.14
C GLU A 25 11.46 -10.21 -32.41
N ASN A 26 11.80 -8.93 -32.26
CA ASN A 26 12.09 -8.02 -33.37
C ASN A 26 13.61 -7.80 -33.58
N PHE A 27 14.45 -8.69 -33.04
CA PHE A 27 15.89 -8.75 -33.26
C PHE A 27 16.67 -7.53 -32.74
N PHE A 28 16.14 -6.82 -31.76
CA PHE A 28 16.91 -5.81 -31.04
C PHE A 28 17.76 -6.47 -29.96
N ALA A 29 19.04 -6.12 -29.89
CA ALA A 29 19.96 -6.71 -28.92
C ALA A 29 19.69 -6.25 -27.48
N TYR A 30 19.16 -5.04 -27.31
CA TYR A 30 18.89 -4.40 -26.02
C TYR A 30 17.61 -3.55 -26.10
N TYR A 31 16.90 -3.45 -24.98
CA TYR A 31 15.71 -2.61 -24.88
C TYR A 31 16.03 -1.15 -25.20
N GLN A 32 17.21 -0.64 -24.83
CA GLN A 32 17.58 0.75 -25.14
C GLN A 32 17.60 1.06 -26.65
N GLN A 33 17.97 0.09 -27.49
CA GLN A 33 17.95 0.27 -28.95
C GLN A 33 16.51 0.30 -29.45
N PHE A 34 15.69 -0.62 -28.96
CA PHE A 34 14.28 -0.70 -29.29
C PHE A 34 13.51 0.55 -28.86
N SER A 35 13.75 1.04 -27.63
CA SER A 35 13.09 2.20 -27.07
C SER A 35 13.45 3.50 -27.80
N ARG A 36 14.68 3.63 -28.31
CA ARG A 36 15.08 4.72 -29.21
C ARG A 36 14.36 4.66 -30.55
N ALA A 37 14.27 3.48 -31.17
CA ALA A 37 13.54 3.30 -32.43
C ALA A 37 12.04 3.64 -32.28
N ILE A 38 11.42 3.22 -31.17
CA ILE A 38 10.05 3.62 -30.82
C ILE A 38 9.97 5.14 -30.66
N LYS A 39 10.91 5.75 -29.94
CA LYS A 39 10.92 7.20 -29.72
C LYS A 39 11.04 7.99 -31.01
N ASP A 40 11.89 7.57 -31.94
CA ASP A 40 12.02 8.19 -33.26
C ASP A 40 10.72 8.06 -34.07
N TRP A 41 10.04 6.92 -33.98
CA TRP A 41 8.73 6.75 -34.59
C TRP A 41 7.67 7.65 -33.94
N LEU A 42 7.64 7.72 -32.61
CA LEU A 42 6.75 8.61 -31.87
C LEU A 42 7.02 10.07 -32.24
N GLN A 43 8.28 10.48 -32.44
CA GLN A 43 8.64 11.85 -32.83
C GLN A 43 7.93 12.30 -34.12
N LEU A 44 7.70 11.36 -35.05
CA LEU A 44 7.01 11.61 -36.31
C LEU A 44 5.47 11.66 -36.17
N HIS A 45 4.89 11.09 -35.11
CA HIS A 45 3.44 10.95 -34.94
C HIS A 45 2.88 11.82 -33.80
N ASP A 46 3.62 11.95 -32.70
CA ASP A 46 3.35 12.83 -31.56
C ASP A 46 4.66 13.16 -30.82
N HIS A 47 5.18 14.37 -31.08
CA HIS A 47 6.39 14.90 -30.46
C HIS A 47 6.31 14.97 -28.92
N GLU A 48 5.15 15.30 -28.35
CA GLU A 48 5.00 15.41 -26.89
C GLU A 48 5.04 14.02 -26.24
N ALA A 49 4.42 13.03 -26.86
CA ALA A 49 4.46 11.64 -26.42
C ALA A 49 5.88 11.05 -26.51
N ALA A 50 6.60 11.36 -27.59
CA ALA A 50 8.00 10.97 -27.78
C ALA A 50 8.91 11.48 -26.65
N GLY A 51 8.75 12.75 -26.26
CA GLY A 51 9.48 13.34 -25.14
C GLY A 51 9.19 12.67 -23.78
N ALA A 52 8.02 12.03 -23.64
CA ALA A 52 7.62 11.33 -22.42
C ALA A 52 7.99 9.83 -22.41
N PHE A 53 8.39 9.23 -23.53
CA PHE A 53 8.75 7.82 -23.60
C PHE A 53 10.19 7.56 -23.09
N PRO A 54 10.39 6.66 -22.12
CA PRO A 54 11.68 6.45 -21.48
C PRO A 54 12.59 5.51 -22.29
N VAL A 55 13.89 5.81 -22.29
CA VAL A 55 14.92 4.94 -22.89
C VAL A 55 15.29 3.78 -21.96
N GLU A 56 15.26 4.03 -20.65
CA GLU A 56 15.56 3.06 -19.59
C GLU A 56 14.32 2.20 -19.28
N LEU A 57 14.51 0.89 -19.21
CA LEU A 57 13.42 -0.06 -18.91
C LEU A 57 12.81 0.18 -17.52
N SER A 58 13.65 0.52 -16.54
CA SER A 58 13.24 0.81 -15.15
C SER A 58 12.33 2.02 -14.98
N ARG A 59 12.12 2.83 -16.04
CA ARG A 59 11.25 4.02 -16.01
C ARG A 59 10.02 3.89 -16.90
N LEU A 60 9.83 2.71 -17.52
CA LEU A 60 8.78 2.42 -18.50
C LEU A 60 7.38 2.63 -17.94
N ASN A 61 7.13 2.13 -16.73
CA ASN A 61 5.84 2.25 -16.09
C ASN A 61 5.40 3.72 -15.86
N VAL A 62 4.09 3.94 -15.90
CA VAL A 62 3.50 5.31 -15.91
C VAL A 62 3.72 6.02 -14.58
N TYR A 63 3.73 5.28 -13.47
CA TYR A 63 3.96 5.86 -12.14
C TYR A 63 5.37 6.49 -11.98
N HIS A 64 6.34 6.17 -12.84
CA HIS A 64 7.64 6.85 -12.83
C HIS A 64 7.61 8.24 -13.48
N ALA A 65 6.55 8.59 -14.21
CA ALA A 65 6.38 9.93 -14.76
C ALA A 65 5.93 10.90 -13.65
N ALA A 66 6.71 11.96 -13.41
CA ALA A 66 6.33 12.99 -12.44
C ALA A 66 5.27 13.97 -13.01
N GLN A 67 5.50 14.50 -14.22
CA GLN A 67 4.64 15.52 -14.85
C GLN A 67 4.20 15.15 -16.27
N SER A 68 4.47 13.91 -16.71
CA SER A 68 4.28 13.46 -18.09
C SER A 68 3.46 12.18 -18.21
N SER A 69 2.72 11.79 -17.17
CA SER A 69 1.95 10.54 -17.13
C SER A 69 0.92 10.46 -18.26
N SER A 70 0.20 11.56 -18.54
CA SER A 70 -0.77 11.63 -19.64
C SER A 70 -0.13 11.42 -21.01
N ARG A 71 1.05 12.04 -21.24
CA ARG A 71 1.84 11.88 -22.47
C ARG A 71 2.39 10.45 -22.59
N ARG A 72 2.79 9.83 -21.47
CA ARG A 72 3.24 8.43 -21.45
C ARG A 72 2.12 7.44 -21.77
N ILE A 73 0.93 7.65 -21.23
CA ILE A 73 -0.26 6.86 -21.58
C ILE A 73 -0.52 6.97 -23.08
N ARG A 74 -0.44 8.18 -23.64
CA ARG A 74 -0.60 8.39 -25.08
C ARG A 74 0.47 7.66 -25.89
N ALA A 75 1.74 7.71 -25.45
CA ALA A 75 2.82 6.95 -26.09
C ALA A 75 2.54 5.44 -26.10
N LEU A 76 2.10 4.87 -24.96
CA LEU A 76 1.76 3.44 -24.87
C LEU A 76 0.58 3.08 -25.80
N ARG A 77 -0.45 3.92 -25.90
CA ARG A 77 -1.57 3.72 -26.85
C ARG A 77 -1.13 3.80 -28.32
N LEU A 78 -0.17 4.66 -28.63
CA LEU A 78 0.39 4.72 -29.98
C LEU A 78 1.26 3.49 -30.30
N ILE A 79 2.03 3.00 -29.33
CA ILE A 79 2.80 1.75 -29.47
C ILE A 79 1.86 0.56 -29.63
N GLU A 80 0.73 0.55 -28.92
CA GLU A 80 -0.33 -0.44 -29.10
C GLU A 80 -0.85 -0.43 -30.55
N SER A 81 -0.93 0.71 -31.24
CA SER A 81 -1.30 0.69 -32.66
C SER A 81 -0.28 0.01 -33.59
N LEU A 82 0.95 -0.23 -33.11
CA LEU A 82 1.98 -0.99 -33.83
C LEU A 82 1.86 -2.50 -33.61
N THR A 83 1.24 -2.91 -32.51
CA THR A 83 1.04 -4.30 -32.13
C THR A 83 -0.44 -4.64 -32.33
N ASP A 84 -0.82 -5.54 -33.24
CA ASP A 84 -2.23 -5.88 -33.54
C ASP A 84 -2.94 -6.60 -32.37
N ASN A 85 -2.80 -6.10 -31.14
CA ASN A 85 -3.29 -6.67 -29.91
C ASN A 85 -4.72 -6.17 -29.66
N GLU A 86 -5.70 -6.86 -30.23
CA GLU A 86 -7.12 -6.51 -30.05
C GLU A 86 -7.68 -6.96 -28.69
N GLN A 87 -7.01 -7.88 -27.99
CA GLN A 87 -7.58 -8.61 -26.84
C GLN A 87 -7.13 -8.10 -25.46
N LEU A 88 -5.93 -7.51 -25.35
CA LEU A 88 -5.41 -7.04 -24.06
C LEU A 88 -4.59 -5.76 -24.26
N PRO A 89 -5.11 -4.60 -23.85
CA PRO A 89 -4.43 -3.35 -24.08
C PRO A 89 -3.10 -3.26 -23.35
N LEU A 90 -2.09 -2.66 -23.98
CA LEU A 90 -0.76 -2.48 -23.36
C LEU A 90 -0.85 -1.71 -22.03
N LEU A 91 -1.84 -0.82 -21.91
CA LEU A 91 -2.11 -0.06 -20.69
C LEU A 91 -2.56 -0.95 -19.52
N HIS A 92 -3.12 -2.13 -19.78
CA HIS A 92 -3.52 -3.09 -18.74
C HIS A 92 -2.31 -3.68 -18.00
N LEU A 93 -1.17 -3.80 -18.68
CA LEU A 93 0.08 -4.24 -18.06
C LEU A 93 0.78 -3.12 -17.29
N ALA A 94 0.39 -1.86 -17.53
CA ALA A 94 1.07 -0.71 -16.98
C ALA A 94 0.67 -0.45 -15.51
N VAL A 95 1.68 -0.20 -14.68
CA VAL A 95 1.51 0.25 -13.31
C VAL A 95 1.37 1.79 -13.30
N MET A 96 0.29 2.26 -12.71
CA MET A 96 -0.16 3.66 -12.71
C MET A 96 0.05 4.33 -11.35
N HIS A 97 -0.06 5.66 -11.31
CA HIS A 97 -0.13 6.37 -10.03
C HIS A 97 -1.45 6.06 -9.32
N SER A 98 -1.40 5.75 -8.04
CA SER A 98 -2.61 5.67 -7.21
C SER A 98 -3.08 7.06 -6.81
N ASN A 99 -4.39 7.26 -6.78
CA ASN A 99 -5.02 8.43 -6.17
C ASN A 99 -5.40 8.20 -4.69
N GLN A 100 -5.02 7.04 -4.13
CA GLN A 100 -5.25 6.67 -2.73
C GLN A 100 -4.03 6.99 -1.86
N SER A 101 -4.30 7.33 -0.61
CA SER A 101 -3.28 7.40 0.44
C SER A 101 -3.49 6.27 1.45
N PHE A 102 -2.39 5.69 1.90
CA PHE A 102 -2.32 4.55 2.78
C PHE A 102 -1.80 4.98 4.16
N CYS A 103 -2.41 4.47 5.23
CA CYS A 103 -2.06 4.84 6.62
C CYS A 103 -1.96 6.39 6.77
N SER A 104 -2.93 7.10 6.19
CA SER A 104 -3.03 8.57 6.08
C SER A 104 -1.88 9.34 5.41
N ARG A 105 -0.76 8.72 5.02
CA ARG A 105 0.45 9.44 4.55
C ARG A 105 1.13 8.84 3.33
N TYR A 106 1.09 7.52 3.16
CA TYR A 106 1.91 6.85 2.16
C TYR A 106 1.21 6.84 0.81
N GLN A 107 1.97 7.10 -0.24
CA GLN A 107 1.47 7.02 -1.61
C GLN A 107 1.49 5.58 -2.10
N GLY A 108 0.83 5.33 -3.22
CA GLY A 108 0.89 4.03 -3.87
C GLY A 108 0.78 4.07 -5.37
N VAL A 109 0.73 2.88 -5.93
CA VAL A 109 0.51 2.60 -7.34
C VAL A 109 -0.85 1.93 -7.53
N PHE A 110 -1.33 1.96 -8.76
CA PHE A 110 -2.56 1.27 -9.16
C PHE A 110 -2.23 0.28 -10.27
N TYR A 111 -2.69 -0.95 -10.10
CA TYR A 111 -2.53 -2.03 -11.08
C TYR A 111 -3.74 -2.95 -11.00
N ASP A 112 -4.34 -3.25 -12.16
CA ASP A 112 -5.45 -4.22 -12.31
C ASP A 112 -6.58 -4.08 -11.25
N GLY A 113 -7.09 -2.86 -11.06
CA GLY A 113 -8.16 -2.59 -10.08
C GLY A 113 -7.69 -2.51 -8.63
N VAL A 114 -6.42 -2.77 -8.34
CA VAL A 114 -5.85 -2.79 -6.99
C VAL A 114 -4.95 -1.59 -6.74
N HIS A 115 -5.19 -0.88 -5.64
CA HIS A 115 -4.27 0.11 -5.10
C HIS A 115 -3.24 -0.57 -4.18
N ILE A 116 -1.95 -0.33 -4.41
CA ILE A 116 -0.84 -0.97 -3.70
C ILE A 116 0.07 0.11 -3.11
N PRO A 117 0.44 0.08 -1.82
CA PRO A 117 1.39 1.02 -1.25
C PRO A 117 2.73 0.98 -1.98
N ARG A 118 3.31 2.16 -2.26
CA ARG A 118 4.56 2.27 -3.01
C ARG A 118 5.72 1.58 -2.28
N ALA A 119 5.68 1.58 -0.96
CA ALA A 119 6.64 0.91 -0.09
C ALA A 119 6.66 -0.62 -0.25
N LEU A 120 5.62 -1.22 -0.83
CA LEU A 120 5.49 -2.66 -1.09
C LEU A 120 5.78 -3.02 -2.56
N VAL A 121 6.23 -2.07 -3.37
CA VAL A 121 6.68 -2.33 -4.74
C VAL A 121 8.19 -2.44 -4.76
N ARG A 122 8.73 -3.53 -5.33
CA ARG A 122 10.17 -3.72 -5.51
C ARG A 122 10.74 -2.67 -6.47
N GLN A 123 11.86 -2.07 -6.10
CA GLN A 123 12.49 -0.99 -6.88
C GLN A 123 13.65 -1.46 -7.74
N HIS A 124 14.41 -2.46 -7.28
CA HIS A 124 15.69 -2.84 -7.89
C HIS A 124 15.80 -4.32 -8.24
N THR A 125 15.26 -5.18 -7.38
CA THR A 125 15.38 -6.64 -7.53
C THR A 125 14.00 -7.22 -7.78
N VAL A 126 13.89 -8.16 -8.71
CA VAL A 126 12.63 -8.85 -8.98
C VAL A 126 12.95 -10.34 -8.96
N PRO A 127 12.49 -11.07 -7.94
CA PRO A 127 12.75 -12.49 -7.84
C PRO A 127 11.93 -13.23 -8.91
N VAL A 128 12.36 -14.45 -9.23
CA VAL A 128 11.71 -15.25 -10.27
C VAL A 128 11.41 -16.66 -9.79
N CYS A 129 10.44 -17.30 -10.44
CA CYS A 129 10.30 -18.74 -10.39
C CYS A 129 10.94 -19.35 -11.66
N PRO A 130 12.02 -20.14 -11.54
CA PRO A 130 12.65 -20.79 -12.69
C PRO A 130 11.70 -21.67 -13.49
N ASP A 131 10.79 -22.37 -12.81
CA ASP A 131 9.82 -23.27 -13.42
C ASP A 131 8.80 -22.50 -14.27
N CYS A 132 8.21 -21.41 -13.75
CA CYS A 132 7.35 -20.51 -14.54
C CYS A 132 8.06 -19.95 -15.78
N LEU A 133 9.35 -19.61 -15.66
CA LEU A 133 10.12 -19.10 -16.80
C LEU A 133 10.38 -20.18 -17.85
N ASN A 134 10.57 -21.44 -17.46
CA ASN A 134 10.67 -22.56 -18.40
C ASN A 134 9.34 -22.84 -19.12
N GLU A 135 8.21 -22.69 -18.42
CA GLU A 135 6.89 -22.99 -18.97
C GLU A 135 6.38 -21.93 -19.94
N ALA A 136 6.51 -20.64 -19.58
CA ALA A 136 5.85 -19.56 -20.32
C ALA A 136 6.77 -18.43 -20.80
N GLY A 137 7.97 -18.29 -20.22
CA GLY A 137 8.99 -17.35 -20.72
C GLY A 137 8.69 -15.86 -20.53
N TYR A 138 8.02 -15.48 -19.44
CA TYR A 138 7.77 -14.06 -19.11
C TYR A 138 7.84 -13.78 -17.60
N ILE A 139 8.06 -12.52 -17.22
CA ILE A 139 8.03 -12.07 -15.83
C ILE A 139 6.62 -11.69 -15.44
N ARG A 140 6.13 -12.25 -14.35
CA ARG A 140 4.80 -11.94 -13.84
C ARG A 140 4.79 -10.63 -13.06
N GLN A 141 3.71 -9.87 -13.15
CA GLN A 141 3.60 -8.59 -12.46
C GLN A 141 3.61 -8.77 -10.93
N GLU A 142 3.00 -9.84 -10.41
CA GLU A 142 2.96 -10.14 -8.99
C GLU A 142 4.35 -10.28 -8.33
N TRP A 143 5.38 -10.65 -9.10
CA TRP A 143 6.76 -10.75 -8.60
C TRP A 143 7.35 -9.38 -8.22
N HIS A 144 6.75 -8.28 -8.66
CA HIS A 144 7.14 -6.93 -8.29
C HIS A 144 6.58 -6.50 -6.92
N TRP A 145 5.65 -7.26 -6.33
CA TRP A 145 5.02 -6.93 -5.05
C TRP A 145 5.74 -7.64 -3.90
N ILE A 146 6.32 -6.87 -2.97
CA ILE A 146 7.15 -7.38 -1.87
C ILE A 146 6.53 -8.58 -1.12
N PRO A 147 5.21 -8.66 -0.86
CA PRO A 147 4.60 -9.81 -0.19
C PRO A 147 4.53 -11.10 -1.03
N TYR A 148 4.70 -11.04 -2.35
CA TYR A 148 4.78 -12.24 -3.18
C TYR A 148 6.18 -12.86 -3.04
N GLN A 149 6.25 -14.00 -2.33
CA GLN A 149 7.48 -14.64 -1.85
C GLN A 149 7.62 -16.11 -2.31
N ALA A 150 6.52 -16.71 -2.76
CA ALA A 150 6.46 -18.08 -3.25
C ALA A 150 5.65 -18.14 -4.55
N CYS A 151 6.06 -19.03 -5.45
CA CYS A 151 5.24 -19.37 -6.60
C CYS A 151 4.09 -20.25 -6.14
N LEU A 152 2.84 -19.81 -6.34
CA LEU A 152 1.66 -20.61 -5.99
C LEU A 152 1.45 -21.80 -6.93
N ASP A 153 1.90 -21.70 -8.18
CA ASP A 153 1.74 -22.77 -9.17
C ASP A 153 2.69 -23.95 -8.89
N HIS A 154 3.92 -23.65 -8.46
CA HIS A 154 4.97 -24.67 -8.23
C HIS A 154 5.24 -24.96 -6.75
N GLY A 155 4.72 -24.15 -5.83
CA GLY A 155 4.92 -24.32 -4.38
C GLY A 155 6.37 -24.08 -3.91
N VAL A 156 7.16 -23.36 -4.70
CA VAL A 156 8.58 -23.09 -4.43
C VAL A 156 8.80 -21.64 -4.01
N ARG A 157 9.84 -21.43 -3.20
CA ARG A 157 10.33 -20.09 -2.85
C ARG A 157 10.90 -19.43 -4.11
N LEU A 158 10.61 -18.14 -4.31
CA LEU A 158 11.18 -17.41 -5.44
C LEU A 158 12.70 -17.26 -5.27
N VAL A 159 13.41 -17.26 -6.40
CA VAL A 159 14.86 -17.07 -6.43
C VAL A 159 15.14 -15.57 -6.46
N HIS A 160 15.80 -15.06 -5.42
CA HIS A 160 16.15 -13.64 -5.28
C HIS A 160 17.55 -13.30 -5.76
N GLU A 161 18.46 -14.27 -5.73
CA GLU A 161 19.88 -14.11 -6.00
C GLU A 161 20.36 -15.17 -6.98
N CYS A 162 21.33 -14.81 -7.82
CA CYS A 162 21.93 -15.75 -8.76
C CYS A 162 22.79 -16.78 -8.00
N PRO A 163 22.56 -18.09 -8.16
CA PRO A 163 23.32 -19.10 -7.43
C PRO A 163 24.79 -19.21 -7.88
N LYS A 164 25.17 -18.62 -9.02
CA LYS A 164 26.57 -18.61 -9.51
C LYS A 164 27.38 -17.43 -8.99
N CYS A 165 26.84 -16.21 -8.98
CA CYS A 165 27.59 -15.01 -8.57
C CYS A 165 27.14 -14.42 -7.23
N GLY A 166 25.98 -14.81 -6.70
CA GLY A 166 25.41 -14.25 -5.47
C GLY A 166 24.73 -12.88 -5.65
N ASP A 167 24.78 -12.28 -6.84
CA ASP A 167 24.16 -10.97 -7.07
C ASP A 167 22.63 -11.08 -7.08
N PRO A 168 21.91 -10.06 -6.56
CA PRO A 168 20.46 -10.01 -6.64
C PRO A 168 19.94 -10.00 -8.08
N LEU A 169 18.87 -10.75 -8.33
CA LEU A 169 18.27 -10.86 -9.66
C LEU A 169 17.48 -9.59 -10.02
N SER A 170 17.76 -9.08 -11.21
CA SER A 170 17.03 -7.95 -11.80
C SER A 170 17.03 -8.06 -13.32
N TYR A 171 15.94 -8.60 -13.88
CA TYR A 171 15.74 -8.65 -15.33
C TYR A 171 15.64 -7.24 -15.95
N ILE A 172 15.24 -6.24 -15.14
CA ILE A 172 15.14 -4.83 -15.56
C ILE A 172 16.52 -4.24 -15.83
N VAL A 173 17.50 -4.50 -14.95
CA VAL A 173 18.88 -3.99 -15.10
C VAL A 173 19.60 -4.76 -16.20
N ASN A 174 19.40 -6.07 -16.27
CA ASN A 174 20.07 -6.93 -17.24
C ASN A 174 19.48 -6.84 -18.64
N GLU A 175 18.29 -6.25 -18.78
CA GLU A 175 17.47 -6.25 -20.00
C GLU A 175 17.34 -7.67 -20.61
N SER A 176 17.24 -8.69 -19.74
CA SER A 176 17.16 -10.10 -20.13
C SER A 176 16.27 -10.88 -19.17
N LEU A 177 15.35 -11.66 -19.74
CA LEU A 177 14.38 -12.46 -18.98
C LEU A 177 15.00 -13.71 -18.35
N TYR A 178 16.07 -14.22 -18.95
CA TYR A 178 16.63 -15.53 -18.60
C TYR A 178 18.06 -15.46 -18.07
N SER A 179 18.79 -14.39 -18.35
CA SER A 179 20.23 -14.33 -18.07
C SER A 179 20.58 -13.38 -16.93
N CYS A 180 21.44 -13.86 -16.03
CA CYS A 180 22.16 -13.02 -15.09
C CYS A 180 23.34 -12.30 -15.78
N THR A 181 23.83 -11.19 -15.20
CA THR A 181 25.05 -10.48 -15.65
C THR A 181 26.28 -11.39 -15.72
N CYS A 182 26.35 -12.44 -14.90
CA CYS A 182 27.44 -13.42 -14.91
C CYS A 182 27.29 -14.52 -16.00
N GLY A 183 26.28 -14.40 -16.87
CA GLY A 183 25.97 -15.32 -17.97
C GLY A 183 25.29 -16.63 -17.54
N MET A 184 24.84 -16.74 -16.29
CA MET A 184 24.04 -17.89 -15.86
C MET A 184 22.60 -17.76 -16.37
N ASP A 185 22.07 -18.85 -16.95
CA ASP A 185 20.65 -18.99 -17.23
C ASP A 185 19.89 -19.29 -15.93
N ILE A 186 19.05 -18.35 -15.49
CA ILE A 186 18.33 -18.43 -14.22
C ILE A 186 17.23 -19.50 -14.24
N ARG A 187 16.81 -19.97 -15.43
CA ARG A 187 15.85 -21.07 -15.58
C ARG A 187 16.39 -22.41 -15.09
N HIS A 188 17.70 -22.54 -14.95
CA HIS A 188 18.36 -23.72 -14.41
C HIS A 188 18.72 -23.57 -12.92
N SER A 189 18.23 -22.52 -12.25
CA SER A 189 18.48 -22.34 -10.83
C SER A 189 17.77 -23.42 -10.01
N ALA A 190 18.45 -23.93 -8.99
CA ALA A 190 17.82 -24.85 -8.04
C ALA A 190 16.69 -24.15 -7.26
N THR A 191 15.57 -24.84 -7.12
CA THR A 191 14.40 -24.37 -6.36
C THR A 191 14.31 -25.07 -5.01
N SER A 192 13.77 -24.37 -4.03
CA SER A 192 13.48 -24.91 -2.70
C SER A 192 11.99 -24.78 -2.38
N ARG A 193 11.41 -25.75 -1.68
CA ARG A 193 10.01 -25.66 -1.23
C ARG A 193 9.80 -24.40 -0.39
N ALA A 194 8.69 -23.71 -0.62
CA ALA A 194 8.33 -22.54 0.15
C ALA A 194 7.89 -22.91 1.58
N GLU A 195 8.22 -22.04 2.54
CA GLU A 195 7.65 -22.10 3.89
C GLU A 195 6.15 -21.69 3.86
N GLY A 196 5.37 -22.16 4.83
CA GLY A 196 3.92 -21.89 4.88
C GLY A 196 3.58 -20.39 4.84
N TRP A 197 4.30 -19.56 5.60
CA TRP A 197 4.08 -18.11 5.61
C TRP A 197 4.33 -17.46 4.23
N GLN A 198 5.25 -18.00 3.41
CA GLN A 198 5.54 -17.46 2.08
C GLN A 198 4.41 -17.76 1.10
N ILE A 199 3.81 -18.94 1.23
CA ILE A 199 2.61 -19.33 0.48
C ILE A 199 1.44 -18.42 0.86
N GLU A 200 1.16 -18.26 2.15
CA GLU A 200 0.06 -17.41 2.62
C GLU A 200 0.28 -15.93 2.22
N ALA A 201 1.51 -15.41 2.32
CA ALA A 201 1.84 -14.06 1.87
C ALA A 201 1.59 -13.87 0.36
N SER A 202 1.88 -14.90 -0.45
CA SER A 202 1.63 -14.87 -1.89
C SER A 202 0.14 -15.02 -2.22
N ARG A 203 -0.63 -15.80 -1.43
CA ARG A 203 -2.10 -15.89 -1.52
C ARG A 203 -2.79 -14.57 -1.21
N LEU A 204 -2.23 -13.77 -0.27
CA LEU A 204 -2.74 -12.43 0.04
C LEU A 204 -2.70 -11.53 -1.20
N VAL A 205 -1.57 -11.54 -1.91
CA VAL A 205 -1.34 -10.76 -3.15
C VAL A 205 -2.30 -11.18 -4.26
N MET A 206 -2.53 -12.50 -4.41
CA MET A 206 -3.38 -13.05 -5.47
C MET A 206 -4.89 -12.96 -5.17
N GLY A 207 -5.29 -12.37 -4.04
CA GLY A 207 -6.71 -12.23 -3.71
C GLY A 207 -7.43 -13.54 -3.36
N VAL A 208 -6.70 -14.60 -3.01
CA VAL A 208 -7.31 -15.87 -2.58
C VAL A 208 -8.09 -15.63 -1.29
N LEU A 209 -9.34 -16.10 -1.22
CA LEU A 209 -10.20 -15.97 -0.04
C LEU A 209 -10.17 -17.25 0.78
N ASP A 210 -9.77 -17.13 2.05
CA ASP A 210 -9.62 -18.27 2.96
C ASP A 210 -9.45 -17.80 4.42
N GLU A 211 -10.49 -17.19 4.98
CA GLU A 211 -10.48 -16.65 6.35
C GLU A 211 -10.14 -17.72 7.41
N ALA A 212 -10.59 -18.95 7.20
CA ALA A 212 -10.35 -20.06 8.12
C ALA A 212 -8.86 -20.40 8.25
N SER A 213 -8.09 -20.22 7.18
CA SER A 213 -6.65 -20.42 7.19
C SER A 213 -5.90 -19.21 7.74
N TYR A 214 -6.36 -17.99 7.41
CA TYR A 214 -5.64 -16.78 7.79
C TYR A 214 -6.55 -15.53 7.83
N PRO A 215 -6.56 -14.72 8.91
CA PRO A 215 -7.50 -13.61 9.05
C PRO A 215 -7.46 -12.59 7.90
N LEU A 216 -6.27 -12.22 7.40
CA LEU A 216 -6.15 -11.27 6.28
C LEU A 216 -6.69 -11.83 4.95
N LEU A 217 -6.79 -13.16 4.80
CA LEU A 217 -7.41 -13.78 3.61
C LEU A 217 -8.94 -13.70 3.66
N GLY A 218 -9.55 -13.29 4.78
CA GLY A 218 -10.98 -12.97 4.86
C GLY A 218 -11.34 -11.62 4.22
N LEU A 219 -10.37 -10.73 4.02
CA LEU A 219 -10.60 -9.42 3.40
C LEU A 219 -10.80 -9.56 1.89
N HIS A 220 -11.90 -9.03 1.33
CA HIS A 220 -12.10 -9.05 -0.12
C HIS A 220 -11.23 -8.03 -0.83
N SER A 221 -10.96 -6.88 -0.18
CA SER A 221 -10.10 -5.85 -0.75
C SER A 221 -8.62 -6.24 -0.67
N ILE A 222 -8.02 -6.56 -1.83
CA ILE A 222 -6.56 -6.81 -1.94
C ILE A 222 -5.77 -5.57 -1.49
N SER A 223 -6.27 -4.36 -1.79
CA SER A 223 -5.69 -3.12 -1.29
C SER A 223 -5.63 -3.06 0.23
N MET A 224 -6.69 -3.52 0.91
CA MET A 224 -6.70 -3.57 2.37
C MET A 224 -5.65 -4.54 2.91
N ARG A 225 -5.49 -5.72 2.29
CA ARG A 225 -4.46 -6.71 2.65
C ARG A 225 -3.05 -6.12 2.59
N PHE A 226 -2.71 -5.45 1.49
CA PHE A 226 -1.43 -4.75 1.35
C PHE A 226 -1.26 -3.65 2.42
N THR A 227 -2.33 -2.95 2.74
CA THR A 227 -2.30 -1.87 3.71
C THR A 227 -2.10 -2.37 5.13
N CYS A 228 -2.66 -3.52 5.50
CA CYS A 228 -2.39 -4.19 6.78
C CYS A 228 -0.90 -4.54 6.93
N LEU A 229 -0.25 -5.02 5.86
CA LEU A 229 1.19 -5.31 5.88
C LEU A 229 2.02 -4.03 6.05
N LEU A 230 1.65 -2.94 5.37
CA LEU A 230 2.29 -1.64 5.58
C LEU A 230 2.06 -1.15 7.02
N TRP A 231 0.84 -1.26 7.53
CA TRP A 231 0.52 -0.85 8.90
C TRP A 231 1.38 -1.56 9.93
N PHE A 232 1.56 -2.88 9.79
CA PHE A 232 2.39 -3.65 10.71
C PHE A 232 3.85 -3.17 10.69
N GLN A 233 4.43 -2.93 9.51
CA GLN A 233 5.77 -2.36 9.39
C GLN A 233 5.90 -1.05 10.18
N LEU A 234 4.94 -0.15 10.01
CA LEU A 234 4.94 1.14 10.68
C LEU A 234 4.71 1.02 12.18
N TYR A 235 3.87 0.07 12.61
CA TYR A 235 3.51 -0.14 14.00
C TYR A 235 4.65 -0.79 14.81
N SER A 236 5.28 -1.82 14.25
CA SER A 236 6.33 -2.60 14.93
C SER A 236 7.72 -1.98 14.80
N HIS A 237 8.05 -1.38 13.65
CA HIS A 237 9.41 -0.88 13.35
C HIS A 237 9.50 0.65 13.26
N GLN A 238 8.41 1.37 13.51
CA GLN A 238 8.36 2.84 13.54
C GLN A 238 8.85 3.54 12.26
N GLY A 239 8.78 2.85 11.10
CA GLY A 239 9.22 3.43 9.84
C GLY A 239 9.43 2.40 8.73
N LEU A 240 9.89 2.91 7.58
CA LEU A 240 10.34 2.11 6.45
C LEU A 240 11.87 1.98 6.48
N ASN A 241 12.42 1.07 5.68
CA ASN A 241 13.88 0.98 5.52
C ASN A 241 14.46 2.23 4.82
N GLU A 242 15.79 2.30 4.70
CA GLU A 242 16.51 3.43 4.09
C GLU A 242 16.06 3.72 2.64
N SER A 243 15.62 2.71 1.91
CA SER A 243 15.09 2.82 0.54
C SER A 243 13.60 3.20 0.48
N GLY A 244 12.96 3.44 1.63
CA GLY A 244 11.54 3.73 1.72
C GLY A 244 10.64 2.54 1.35
N GLN A 245 11.08 1.32 1.64
CA GLN A 245 10.36 0.07 1.41
C GLN A 245 10.14 -0.72 2.70
N VAL A 246 9.19 -1.66 2.65
CA VAL A 246 8.99 -2.67 3.71
C VAL A 246 10.05 -3.76 3.54
N ASP A 247 10.66 -4.20 4.64
CA ASP A 247 11.63 -5.30 4.62
C ASP A 247 10.93 -6.66 4.46
N THR A 248 11.59 -7.62 3.83
CA THR A 248 11.04 -8.97 3.68
C THR A 248 11.02 -9.72 5.01
N ASN A 249 11.98 -9.46 5.92
CA ASN A 249 11.98 -10.10 7.24
C ASN A 249 10.74 -9.72 8.05
N THR A 250 10.33 -8.45 7.99
CA THR A 250 9.16 -7.95 8.71
C THR A 250 7.85 -8.48 8.14
N LEU A 251 7.84 -8.97 6.90
CA LEU A 251 6.68 -9.70 6.37
C LEU A 251 6.45 -11.01 7.12
N LYS A 252 7.50 -11.78 7.43
CA LYS A 252 7.35 -13.02 8.19
C LYS A 252 6.76 -12.73 9.57
N ASP A 253 7.27 -11.69 10.23
CA ASP A 253 6.75 -11.24 11.52
C ASP A 253 5.31 -10.73 11.41
N ALA A 254 4.96 -10.03 10.33
CA ALA A 254 3.59 -9.63 10.05
C ALA A 254 2.68 -10.85 9.88
N MET A 255 3.15 -11.87 9.15
CA MET A 255 2.41 -13.10 8.93
C MET A 255 2.15 -13.84 10.25
N GLU A 256 3.12 -13.84 11.16
CA GLU A 256 2.94 -14.42 12.49
C GLU A 256 2.06 -13.56 13.40
N TYR A 257 2.13 -12.24 13.26
CA TYR A 257 1.32 -11.32 14.06
C TYR A 257 -0.17 -11.45 13.73
N PHE A 258 -0.54 -11.42 12.45
CA PHE A 258 -1.95 -11.49 12.06
C PHE A 258 -2.52 -12.91 12.16
N SER A 259 -1.72 -13.97 12.36
CA SER A 259 -2.26 -15.31 12.68
C SER A 259 -2.89 -15.36 14.08
N HIS A 260 -2.50 -14.45 14.98
CA HIS A 260 -3.01 -14.30 16.35
C HIS A 260 -3.93 -13.08 16.50
N TRP A 261 -4.49 -12.60 15.39
CA TRP A 261 -5.39 -11.45 15.37
C TRP A 261 -6.82 -11.84 15.80
N PRO A 262 -7.53 -11.00 16.57
CA PRO A 262 -7.17 -9.68 17.09
C PRO A 262 -6.55 -9.68 18.51
N GLU A 263 -6.35 -10.83 19.13
CA GLU A 263 -5.99 -10.95 20.55
C GLU A 263 -4.63 -10.31 20.87
N ILE A 264 -3.64 -10.47 20.00
CA ILE A 264 -2.31 -9.88 20.18
C ILE A 264 -2.38 -8.35 20.23
N PHE A 265 -3.15 -7.74 19.33
CA PHE A 265 -3.30 -6.28 19.25
C PHE A 265 -4.02 -5.73 20.47
N ASN A 266 -5.12 -6.36 20.87
CA ASN A 266 -5.86 -5.98 22.07
C ASN A 266 -4.98 -6.06 23.33
N ARG A 267 -4.16 -7.12 23.47
CA ARG A 267 -3.24 -7.27 24.59
C ARG A 267 -2.18 -6.16 24.63
N GLU A 268 -1.65 -5.77 23.47
CA GLU A 268 -0.67 -4.67 23.38
C GLU A 268 -1.30 -3.32 23.75
N LEU A 269 -2.53 -3.07 23.32
CA LEU A 269 -3.28 -1.86 23.70
C LEU A 269 -3.54 -1.80 25.21
N GLU A 270 -3.99 -2.90 25.82
CA GLU A 270 -4.17 -2.99 27.27
C GLU A 270 -2.84 -2.81 28.03
N ALA A 271 -1.75 -3.39 27.54
CA ALA A 271 -0.44 -3.21 28.13
C ALA A 271 0.04 -1.75 28.06
N ARG A 272 -0.20 -1.04 26.95
CA ARG A 272 0.08 0.40 26.83
C ARG A 272 -0.78 1.22 27.80
N ALA A 273 -2.07 0.90 27.92
CA ALA A 273 -2.97 1.58 28.84
C ALA A 273 -2.58 1.38 30.30
N ALA A 274 -2.22 0.15 30.69
CA ALA A 274 -1.78 -0.17 32.05
C ALA A 274 -0.47 0.55 32.43
N ASN A 275 0.40 0.81 31.45
CA ASN A 275 1.66 1.53 31.65
C ASN A 275 1.54 3.05 31.38
N ALA A 276 0.33 3.57 31.12
CA ALA A 276 0.14 4.94 30.65
C ALA A 276 0.72 6.00 31.61
N GLU A 277 0.68 5.75 32.92
CA GLU A 277 1.23 6.64 33.95
C GLU A 277 2.74 6.89 33.77
N ASN A 278 3.47 5.89 33.28
CA ASN A 278 4.92 6.00 33.04
C ASN A 278 5.27 6.97 31.89
N PHE A 279 4.30 7.30 31.04
CA PHE A 279 4.48 8.22 29.91
C PHE A 279 4.06 9.66 30.24
N LEU A 280 3.54 9.91 31.45
CA LEU A 280 3.02 11.22 31.83
C LEU A 280 4.12 12.19 32.23
N LEU A 281 4.24 13.28 31.47
CA LEU A 281 4.94 14.49 31.92
C LEU A 281 3.99 15.49 32.60
N GLN A 282 2.68 15.32 32.39
CA GLN A 282 1.59 16.15 32.91
C GLN A 282 0.36 15.25 33.15
N ASP A 283 -0.67 15.80 33.78
CA ASP A 283 -1.96 15.11 33.95
C ASP A 283 -2.56 14.63 32.61
N PHE A 284 -3.39 13.59 32.67
CA PHE A 284 -3.99 12.98 31.47
C PHE A 284 -4.75 13.98 30.58
N ASN A 285 -5.47 14.94 31.17
CA ASN A 285 -6.24 15.96 30.44
C ASN A 285 -5.38 17.00 29.69
N ARG A 286 -4.06 16.94 29.83
CA ARG A 286 -3.08 17.77 29.10
C ARG A 286 -2.15 16.94 28.23
N THR A 287 -2.18 15.62 28.39
CA THR A 287 -1.35 14.70 27.63
C THR A 287 -2.07 14.29 26.36
N ARG A 288 -1.38 14.32 25.21
CA ARG A 288 -1.97 13.85 23.95
C ARG A 288 -1.96 12.32 23.91
N LEU A 289 -3.00 11.75 23.31
CA LEU A 289 -3.13 10.30 23.14
C LEU A 289 -1.89 9.69 22.45
N GLN A 290 -1.33 10.39 21.46
CA GLN A 290 -0.12 9.98 20.76
C GLN A 290 1.10 9.70 21.67
N HIS A 291 1.17 10.29 22.88
CA HIS A 291 2.30 10.05 23.80
C HIS A 291 2.20 8.70 24.49
N VAL A 292 0.97 8.20 24.69
CA VAL A 292 0.72 6.91 25.36
C VAL A 292 0.62 5.79 24.31
N PHE A 293 -0.11 6.03 23.22
CA PHE A 293 -0.43 5.00 22.23
C PHE A 293 0.33 5.14 20.90
N GLY A 294 1.15 6.18 20.72
CA GLY A 294 1.79 6.48 19.43
C GLY A 294 0.82 7.03 18.39
N ASP A 295 1.24 7.15 17.13
CA ASP A 295 0.43 7.65 16.00
C ASP A 295 -0.64 6.65 15.52
N ILE A 296 -1.11 5.77 16.42
CA ILE A 296 -1.88 4.57 16.09
C ILE A 296 -3.21 4.87 15.42
N ILE A 297 -3.88 5.97 15.78
CA ILE A 297 -5.17 6.36 15.18
C ILE A 297 -4.98 6.69 13.71
N ARG A 298 -4.01 7.55 13.39
CA ARG A 298 -3.77 8.00 12.01
C ARG A 298 -3.24 6.88 11.14
N MET A 299 -2.43 6.00 11.72
CA MET A 299 -1.93 4.81 11.04
C MET A 299 -3.03 3.79 10.75
N SER A 300 -3.98 3.62 11.68
CA SER A 300 -5.07 2.63 11.56
C SER A 300 -6.17 3.07 10.59
N HIS A 301 -6.15 4.32 10.11
CA HIS A 301 -6.93 4.75 8.95
C HIS A 301 -6.24 4.27 7.67
N LEU A 302 -6.52 3.02 7.32
CA LEU A 302 -5.76 2.26 6.33
C LEU A 302 -5.92 2.88 4.95
N LEU A 303 -7.17 3.10 4.51
CA LEU A 303 -7.48 3.66 3.21
C LEU A 303 -8.37 4.91 3.37
N VAL A 304 -7.90 6.04 2.84
CA VAL A 304 -8.52 7.36 3.10
C VAL A 304 -9.83 7.60 2.32
N LYS A 305 -10.10 6.83 1.26
CA LYS A 305 -11.29 7.01 0.41
C LYS A 305 -12.16 5.76 0.39
N ASP A 306 -13.41 5.97 0.02
CA ASP A 306 -14.56 5.06 0.02
C ASP A 306 -14.20 3.61 -0.30
N HIS A 307 -14.16 2.79 0.75
CA HIS A 307 -14.23 1.35 0.64
C HIS A 307 -15.50 0.86 1.32
N THR A 308 -16.12 -0.14 0.71
CA THR A 308 -17.33 -0.80 1.22
C THR A 308 -17.04 -1.60 2.49
N GLU A 309 -15.79 -2.03 2.67
CA GLU A 309 -15.32 -2.73 3.86
C GLU A 309 -14.85 -1.72 4.92
N ARG A 310 -15.29 -1.93 6.16
CA ARG A 310 -14.78 -1.17 7.31
C ARG A 310 -13.29 -1.46 7.49
N ASP A 311 -12.54 -0.46 7.94
CA ASP A 311 -11.11 -0.59 8.23
C ASP A 311 -10.85 -1.72 9.25
N PHE A 312 -10.20 -2.79 8.78
CA PHE A 312 -9.94 -4.02 9.54
C PHE A 312 -9.29 -3.74 10.91
N ILE A 313 -8.33 -2.82 10.94
CA ILE A 313 -7.58 -2.49 12.16
C ILE A 313 -8.33 -1.46 13.00
N LEU A 314 -8.92 -0.44 12.37
CA LEU A 314 -9.58 0.66 13.07
C LEU A 314 -10.77 0.18 13.91
N ILE A 315 -11.52 -0.82 13.44
CA ILE A 315 -12.65 -1.38 14.19
C ILE A 315 -12.22 -1.89 15.57
N HIS A 316 -11.11 -2.62 15.63
CA HIS A 316 -10.60 -3.15 16.90
C HIS A 316 -10.01 -2.05 17.80
N LEU A 317 -9.35 -1.06 17.20
CA LEU A 317 -8.89 0.12 17.94
C LEU A 317 -10.06 0.91 18.53
N GLU A 318 -11.12 1.12 17.76
CA GLU A 318 -12.33 1.83 18.21
C GLU A 318 -13.03 1.08 19.33
N ASP A 319 -13.22 -0.24 19.21
CA ASP A 319 -13.80 -1.07 20.28
C ASP A 319 -12.98 -0.99 21.57
N PHE A 320 -11.65 -1.04 21.47
CA PHE A 320 -10.76 -0.83 22.60
C PHE A 320 -10.95 0.56 23.23
N LEU A 321 -10.96 1.63 22.43
CA LEU A 321 -11.13 3.01 22.94
C LEU A 321 -12.50 3.22 23.59
N VAL A 322 -13.56 2.62 23.05
CA VAL A 322 -14.89 2.60 23.67
C VAL A 322 -14.84 1.92 25.04
N LYS A 323 -14.24 0.72 25.13
CA LYS A 323 -14.07 0.00 26.40
C LYS A 323 -13.19 0.77 27.39
N LEU A 324 -12.18 1.49 26.91
CA LEU A 324 -11.31 2.34 27.73
C LEU A 324 -12.12 3.48 28.35
N VAL A 325 -12.89 4.22 27.55
CA VAL A 325 -13.71 5.34 28.03
C VAL A 325 -14.76 4.87 29.05
N ASN A 326 -15.40 3.73 28.80
CA ASN A 326 -16.39 3.16 29.72
C ASN A 326 -15.81 2.72 31.07
N ARG A 327 -14.58 2.17 31.08
CA ARG A 327 -13.87 1.78 32.31
C ARG A 327 -13.38 2.97 33.13
N HIS A 328 -13.21 4.13 32.49
CA HIS A 328 -12.71 5.35 33.12
C HIS A 328 -13.76 6.47 33.02
N PRO A 329 -14.88 6.38 33.77
CA PRO A 329 -15.91 7.42 33.76
C PRO A 329 -15.37 8.76 34.27
N LYS A 330 -16.05 9.86 33.91
CA LYS A 330 -15.62 11.21 34.29
C LYS A 330 -15.61 11.36 35.81
N ASN A 331 -14.48 11.82 36.35
CA ASN A 331 -14.31 12.10 37.76
C ASN A 331 -13.60 13.45 37.96
N ARG A 332 -13.40 13.89 39.21
CA ARG A 332 -12.65 15.10 39.54
C ARG A 332 -11.16 14.98 39.19
N VAL A 333 -10.62 13.76 39.25
CA VAL A 333 -9.23 13.46 38.90
C VAL A 333 -9.19 13.05 37.42
N PRO A 334 -8.35 13.69 36.58
CA PRO A 334 -8.17 13.28 35.19
C PRO A 334 -7.72 11.83 35.07
N ASN A 335 -8.24 11.12 34.08
CA ASN A 335 -7.88 9.73 33.80
C ASN A 335 -7.62 9.50 32.30
N LEU A 336 -7.29 8.26 31.92
CA LEU A 336 -6.96 7.88 30.53
C LEU A 336 -7.97 8.36 29.49
N ALA A 337 -9.26 8.42 29.83
CA ALA A 337 -10.30 8.85 28.89
C ALA A 337 -10.28 10.37 28.63
N ASP A 338 -9.49 11.14 29.39
CA ASP A 338 -9.36 12.59 29.20
C ASP A 338 -8.15 12.98 28.33
N LEU A 339 -7.40 12.00 27.79
CA LEU A 339 -6.31 12.22 26.85
C LEU A 339 -6.74 13.09 25.65
N LEU A 340 -5.82 13.91 25.15
CA LEU A 340 -6.10 14.87 24.09
C LEU A 340 -5.90 14.31 22.69
N LEU A 341 -6.86 14.57 21.82
CA LEU A 341 -6.87 14.26 20.40
C LEU A 341 -6.72 15.53 19.57
N SER A 342 -5.95 15.42 18.50
CA SER A 342 -5.84 16.41 17.44
C SER A 342 -7.02 16.36 16.47
N VAL A 343 -7.16 17.38 15.61
CA VAL A 343 -8.22 17.42 14.59
C VAL A 343 -8.15 16.21 13.64
N PRO A 344 -6.98 15.79 13.11
CA PRO A 344 -6.88 14.60 12.29
C PRO A 344 -7.30 13.32 13.03
N GLU A 345 -6.85 13.13 14.27
CA GLU A 345 -7.23 11.94 15.06
C GLU A 345 -8.74 11.90 15.34
N ALA A 346 -9.32 13.04 15.71
CA ALA A 346 -10.76 13.16 15.92
C ALA A 346 -11.54 12.89 14.61
N SER A 347 -11.04 13.33 13.46
CA SER A 347 -11.69 13.10 12.16
C SER A 347 -11.74 11.62 11.78
N VAL A 348 -10.65 10.89 12.05
CA VAL A 348 -10.57 9.44 11.84
C VAL A 348 -11.55 8.73 12.77
N LEU A 349 -11.49 9.01 14.08
CA LEU A 349 -12.38 8.38 15.07
C LEU A 349 -13.84 8.78 14.91
N LEU A 350 -14.15 9.90 14.27
CA LEU A 350 -15.53 10.26 13.94
C LEU A 350 -15.94 9.74 12.57
N GLY A 351 -15.03 9.27 11.72
CA GLY A 351 -15.32 8.88 10.34
C GLY A 351 -15.85 10.06 9.51
N THR A 352 -15.20 11.22 9.63
CA THR A 352 -15.63 12.47 9.00
C THR A 352 -14.44 13.30 8.50
N SER A 353 -14.69 14.39 7.78
CA SER A 353 -13.63 15.27 7.28
C SER A 353 -13.09 16.20 8.36
N HIS A 354 -11.87 16.74 8.17
CA HIS A 354 -11.34 17.78 9.06
C HIS A 354 -12.28 19.00 9.17
N GLU A 355 -12.89 19.40 8.06
CA GLU A 355 -13.85 20.51 8.03
C GLU A 355 -15.06 20.23 8.93
N GLN A 356 -15.56 19.00 8.94
CA GLN A 356 -16.68 18.63 9.79
C GLN A 356 -16.31 18.66 11.27
N VAL A 357 -15.09 18.25 11.64
CA VAL A 357 -14.60 18.40 13.02
C VAL A 357 -14.57 19.88 13.44
N TYR A 358 -14.11 20.77 12.56
CA TYR A 358 -14.15 22.21 12.85
C TYR A 358 -15.59 22.73 13.02
N ARG A 359 -16.55 22.26 12.22
CA ARG A 359 -17.98 22.62 12.39
C ARG A 359 -18.56 22.11 13.71
N LEU A 360 -18.27 20.85 14.07
CA LEU A 360 -18.71 20.27 15.34
C LEU A 360 -18.20 21.06 16.55
N TYR A 361 -16.96 21.56 16.46
CA TYR A 361 -16.43 22.49 17.45
C TYR A 361 -17.18 23.84 17.44
N GLN A 362 -17.37 24.46 16.28
CA GLN A 362 -18.02 25.77 16.15
C GLN A 362 -19.47 25.77 16.66
N GLU A 363 -20.19 24.66 16.44
CA GLU A 363 -21.57 24.47 16.88
C GLU A 363 -21.68 23.97 18.34
N GLY A 364 -20.54 23.70 19.00
CA GLY A 364 -20.50 23.35 20.42
C GLY A 364 -20.72 21.87 20.74
N TYR A 365 -20.78 20.99 19.75
CA TYR A 365 -20.81 19.53 19.93
C TYR A 365 -19.48 18.99 20.46
N LEU A 366 -18.35 19.60 20.06
CA LEU A 366 -17.01 19.32 20.60
C LEU A 366 -16.48 20.53 21.35
N LYS A 367 -15.84 20.31 22.51
CA LYS A 367 -15.28 21.38 23.33
C LYS A 367 -13.76 21.35 23.28
N LEU A 368 -13.15 22.52 23.25
CA LEU A 368 -11.70 22.63 23.35
C LEU A 368 -11.26 22.38 24.79
N ALA A 369 -10.21 21.58 24.94
CA ALA A 369 -9.54 21.36 26.22
C ALA A 369 -8.81 22.63 26.73
N PHE A 370 -8.61 23.63 25.87
CA PHE A 370 -7.96 24.89 26.19
C PHE A 370 -8.72 26.09 25.61
N ARG A 371 -8.47 27.28 26.15
CA ARG A 371 -9.02 28.53 25.63
C ARG A 371 -8.12 29.10 24.54
N LEU A 372 -8.69 29.36 23.36
CA LEU A 372 -8.01 30.12 22.31
C LEU A 372 -7.91 31.60 22.71
N LYS A 373 -6.79 32.25 22.40
CA LYS A 373 -6.63 33.68 22.66
C LYS A 373 -7.13 34.48 21.45
N GLY A 374 -8.13 35.34 21.67
CA GLY A 374 -8.61 36.30 20.66
C GLY A 374 -9.01 35.65 19.33
N HIS A 375 -8.33 36.03 18.25
CA HIS A 375 -8.58 35.55 16.87
C HIS A 375 -7.71 34.34 16.44
N GLU A 376 -7.03 33.66 17.37
CA GLU A 376 -6.26 32.45 17.03
C GLU A 376 -7.16 31.35 16.47
N LYS A 377 -6.77 30.81 15.31
CA LYS A 377 -7.43 29.65 14.70
C LYS A 377 -6.85 28.37 15.28
N LEU A 378 -7.71 27.38 15.50
CA LEU A 378 -7.29 26.04 15.91
C LEU A 378 -6.37 25.44 14.85
N THR A 379 -5.16 25.06 15.24
CA THR A 379 -4.20 24.37 14.38
C THR A 379 -4.42 22.86 14.46
N GLY A 380 -4.39 22.18 13.32
CA GLY A 380 -4.80 20.77 13.24
C GLY A 380 -3.95 19.81 14.07
N GLY A 381 -2.65 20.07 14.25
CA GLY A 381 -1.72 19.17 14.94
C GLY A 381 -1.66 19.31 16.46
N VAL A 382 -2.51 20.14 17.07
CA VAL A 382 -2.54 20.35 18.53
C VAL A 382 -3.61 19.45 19.16
N GLY A 383 -3.30 18.83 20.30
CA GLY A 383 -4.29 18.10 21.09
C GLY A 383 -5.36 19.05 21.61
N ALA A 384 -6.55 18.97 21.04
CA ALA A 384 -7.61 19.96 21.17
C ALA A 384 -8.86 19.41 21.85
N PHE A 385 -9.18 18.13 21.66
CA PHE A 385 -10.43 17.51 22.13
C PHE A 385 -10.14 16.38 23.11
N HIS A 386 -10.96 16.20 24.13
CA HIS A 386 -10.82 15.04 25.02
C HIS A 386 -11.31 13.77 24.31
N LEU A 387 -10.57 12.67 24.48
CA LEU A 387 -10.91 11.35 23.92
C LEU A 387 -12.35 10.95 24.26
N ARG A 388 -12.75 11.12 25.52
CA ARG A 388 -14.12 10.88 26.00
C ARG A 388 -15.18 11.57 25.15
N GLU A 389 -15.04 12.88 24.92
CA GLU A 389 -16.06 13.66 24.19
C GLU A 389 -16.21 13.17 22.75
N VAL A 390 -15.09 12.82 22.10
CA VAL A 390 -15.08 12.29 20.73
C VAL A 390 -15.74 10.92 20.66
N ILE A 391 -15.42 10.02 21.61
CA ILE A 391 -15.99 8.67 21.65
C ILE A 391 -17.48 8.70 22.01
N GLU A 392 -17.88 9.50 22.99
CA GLU A 392 -19.30 9.68 23.38
C GLU A 392 -20.11 10.26 22.21
N LEU A 393 -19.56 11.25 21.49
CA LEU A 393 -20.19 11.79 20.29
C LEU A 393 -20.32 10.73 19.18
N ARG A 394 -19.28 9.92 18.95
CA ARG A 394 -19.35 8.79 18.00
C ARG A 394 -20.47 7.83 18.37
N GLN A 395 -20.60 7.50 19.65
CA GLN A 395 -21.63 6.58 20.16
C GLN A 395 -23.05 7.16 20.12
N SER A 396 -23.20 8.48 20.16
CA SER A 396 -24.50 9.16 20.01
C SER A 396 -25.12 9.00 18.61
N ARG A 397 -24.36 8.48 17.64
CA ARG A 397 -24.81 8.23 16.28
C ARG A 397 -25.90 7.17 16.22
N VAL A 398 -26.97 7.47 15.47
CA VAL A 398 -27.84 6.46 14.86
C VAL A 398 -27.22 6.07 13.50
N PRO A 399 -26.88 4.80 13.24
CA PRO A 399 -26.28 4.41 11.97
C PRO A 399 -27.23 4.74 10.80
N MET A 400 -26.79 5.60 9.87
CA MET A 400 -27.45 5.73 8.57
C MET A 400 -26.76 4.78 7.58
N GLU A 401 -27.52 3.85 7.00
CA GLU A 401 -27.03 2.94 5.96
C GLU A 401 -26.61 3.74 4.71
N GLY A 402 -25.44 3.43 4.15
CA GLY A 402 -24.98 3.94 2.85
C GLY A 402 -24.26 5.30 2.84
N SER A 403 -24.09 5.99 3.98
CA SER A 403 -23.30 7.24 4.02
C SER A 403 -21.81 6.96 4.21
N VAL A 404 -21.00 7.47 3.28
CA VAL A 404 -19.52 7.44 3.27
C VAL A 404 -18.92 8.15 4.49
N TYR A 405 -19.54 9.25 4.90
CA TYR A 405 -19.14 10.03 6.06
C TYR A 405 -20.21 9.99 7.13
N ASN A 406 -19.77 10.00 8.38
CA ASN A 406 -20.69 10.16 9.50
C ASN A 406 -21.11 11.63 9.57
N ASN A 407 -22.41 11.87 9.39
CA ASN A 407 -23.00 13.17 9.67
C ASN A 407 -23.52 13.18 11.10
N TYR A 408 -22.97 14.07 11.92
CA TYR A 408 -23.34 14.29 13.32
C TYR A 408 -24.19 15.55 13.51
N LEU A 409 -24.31 16.37 12.47
CA LEU A 409 -25.13 17.59 12.50
C LEU A 409 -26.56 17.24 12.13
N SER A 410 -27.51 17.94 12.76
CA SER A 410 -28.91 17.86 12.35
C SER A 410 -29.06 18.27 10.89
N ALA A 411 -29.98 17.62 10.18
CA ALA A 411 -30.33 18.01 8.81
C ALA A 411 -31.17 19.32 8.74
N TRP A 412 -31.44 19.93 9.90
CA TRP A 412 -32.26 21.13 10.09
C TRP A 412 -31.45 22.28 10.65
#